data_AF-A0A8H4ABF4-F1
#
_entry.id   AF-A0A8H4ABF4-F1
#
_cell.length_a   1.000
_cell.length_b   1.000
_cell.length_c   1.000
_cell.angle_alpha   90.00
_cell.angle_beta   90.00
_cell.angle_gamma   90.00
#
_symmetry.space_group_name_H-M   'P 1'
#
loop_
_entity.id
_entity.type
_entity.pdbx_description
1 polymer ?
#
loop_
_entity_poly.entity_id
_entity_poly.type
_entity_poly.pdbx_seq_one_letter_code
_entity_poly.pdbx_strand_id
1 'polypeptide(L)'
;MTQSISIGNGLKTPKEKSKAMSYTKPPLPASLRLVFQGRLSSLVQTTIITSSISHLSNMVASSIFMRNTAGDTSSEMILQKYYPSQPQTYVSKLNWYDYAVNELFIIVFPSGLGEDLPVTAHWQWTKNLSGEQKANRDLSDKQHKNNQNPTSFHFGDGYYTFNCKADDKNKTLAVTMKNPSGDSFGTVMLQLQSNQDM
;
A
#
# COMPACT_ATOMS: atom_id res chain seq x y z
N MET A 1 79.76 6.19 -28.58
CA MET A 1 79.22 5.77 -27.27
C MET A 1 78.26 6.84 -26.80
N THR A 2 76.97 6.57 -26.92
CA THR A 2 75.90 7.47 -26.46
C THR A 2 75.45 6.94 -25.10
N GLN A 3 75.55 7.74 -24.05
CA GLN A 3 74.92 7.46 -22.77
C GLN A 3 73.83 8.51 -22.52
N SER A 4 72.61 8.02 -22.35
CA SER A 4 71.41 8.75 -21.96
C SER A 4 71.35 8.82 -20.43
N ILE A 5 71.07 10.00 -19.87
CA ILE A 5 70.74 10.15 -18.44
C ILE A 5 69.34 10.75 -18.33
N SER A 6 68.47 10.03 -17.61
CA SER A 6 67.08 10.37 -17.30
C SER A 6 67.01 11.26 -16.06
N ILE A 7 66.15 12.29 -16.09
CA ILE A 7 65.89 13.19 -14.95
C ILE A 7 64.57 12.75 -14.30
N GLY A 8 64.65 12.19 -13.11
CA GLY A 8 63.48 11.82 -12.29
C GLY A 8 62.97 13.01 -11.46
N ASN A 9 61.69 13.33 -11.59
CA ASN A 9 60.99 14.30 -10.76
C ASN A 9 60.61 13.69 -9.41
N GLY A 10 61.17 14.23 -8.32
CA GLY A 10 60.76 13.90 -6.94
C GLY A 10 60.18 15.12 -6.23
N LEU A 11 58.87 15.36 -6.36
CA LEU A 11 58.13 16.23 -5.43
C LEU A 11 57.84 15.45 -4.14
N LYS A 12 58.27 15.99 -2.99
CA LYS A 12 57.90 15.52 -1.65
C LYS A 12 56.51 16.04 -1.29
N THR A 13 55.59 15.15 -0.89
CA THR A 13 54.32 15.51 -0.25
C THR A 13 54.43 15.47 1.29
N PRO A 14 53.71 16.33 2.04
CA PRO A 14 53.71 16.30 3.50
C PRO A 14 52.84 15.14 4.05
N LYS A 15 53.29 14.50 5.13
CA LYS A 15 52.53 13.48 5.87
C LYS A 15 51.43 14.16 6.71
N GLU A 16 50.17 14.01 6.31
CA GLU A 16 49.00 14.34 7.11
C GLU A 16 48.63 13.14 8.01
N LYS A 17 48.65 13.33 9.33
CA LYS A 17 48.19 12.32 10.31
C LYS A 17 46.67 12.37 10.38
N SER A 18 45.98 11.35 9.86
CA SER A 18 44.54 11.20 10.04
C SER A 18 44.23 10.76 11.49
N LYS A 19 43.42 11.56 12.16
CA LYS A 19 42.86 11.26 13.50
C LYS A 19 41.55 10.52 13.26
N ALA A 20 41.48 9.22 13.61
CA ALA A 20 40.26 8.43 13.50
C ALA A 20 39.19 8.97 14.46
N MET A 21 38.12 9.54 13.91
CA MET A 21 36.91 9.89 14.65
C MET A 21 36.09 8.59 14.84
N SER A 22 35.94 8.12 16.08
CA SER A 22 35.05 7.00 16.38
C SER A 22 33.60 7.46 16.26
N TYR A 23 32.95 7.13 15.15
CA TYR A 23 31.52 7.29 14.99
C TYR A 23 30.81 6.21 15.80
N THR A 24 30.17 6.59 16.90
CA THR A 24 29.19 5.73 17.58
C THR A 24 27.87 5.85 16.82
N LYS A 25 27.39 4.74 16.26
CA LYS A 25 26.11 4.64 15.56
C LYS A 25 24.99 5.06 16.53
N PRO A 26 24.18 6.09 16.22
CA PRO A 26 23.11 6.51 17.11
C PRO A 26 22.07 5.37 17.26
N PRO A 27 21.44 5.25 18.43
CA PRO A 27 20.38 4.26 18.65
C PRO A 27 19.22 4.52 17.68
N LEU A 28 18.73 3.44 17.06
CA LEU A 28 17.60 3.52 16.13
C LEU A 28 16.35 4.02 16.86
N PRO A 29 15.57 4.94 16.25
CA PRO A 29 14.29 5.35 16.81
C PRO A 29 13.34 4.16 16.90
N ALA A 30 12.39 4.23 17.84
CA ALA A 30 11.34 3.23 18.02
C ALA A 30 10.66 2.95 16.66
N SER A 31 10.69 1.68 16.24
CA SER A 31 10.13 1.26 14.95
C SER A 31 8.73 0.71 15.17
N LEU A 32 7.74 1.31 14.48
CA LEU A 32 6.46 0.64 14.27
C LEU A 32 6.70 -0.49 13.27
N ARG A 33 6.49 -1.74 13.68
CA ARG A 33 6.62 -2.92 12.81
C ARG A 33 5.27 -3.22 12.16
N LEU A 34 5.17 -3.00 10.86
CA LEU A 34 4.11 -3.60 10.05
C LEU A 34 4.70 -4.84 9.37
N VAL A 35 4.09 -6.00 9.66
CA VAL A 35 4.48 -7.28 9.05
C VAL A 35 3.42 -7.63 8.02
N PHE A 36 3.80 -7.58 6.74
CA PHE A 36 2.96 -8.07 5.65
C PHE A 36 3.38 -9.49 5.29
N GLN A 37 2.45 -10.44 5.38
CA GLN A 37 2.64 -11.80 4.90
C GLN A 37 1.96 -11.94 3.54
N GLY A 38 2.76 -11.97 2.46
CA GLY A 38 2.29 -12.25 1.10
C GLY A 38 2.65 -13.67 0.69
N ARG A 39 1.71 -14.36 0.02
CA ARG A 39 1.91 -15.69 -0.57
C ARG A 39 2.00 -15.53 -2.09
N LEU A 40 3.20 -15.63 -2.65
CA LEU A 40 3.39 -15.77 -4.11
C LEU A 40 3.29 -17.27 -4.45
N SER A 41 2.46 -17.60 -5.44
CA SER A 41 2.30 -18.98 -5.88
C SER A 41 3.54 -19.46 -6.65
N SER A 42 4.01 -20.63 -6.23
CA SER A 42 5.16 -21.42 -6.71
C SER A 42 6.54 -20.94 -6.22
N LEU A 43 7.19 -21.85 -5.47
CA LEU A 43 8.39 -21.72 -4.62
C LEU A 43 8.17 -20.99 -3.29
N VAL A 44 8.28 -21.76 -2.21
CA VAL A 44 8.20 -21.32 -0.82
C VAL A 44 9.38 -20.38 -0.52
N GLN A 45 9.19 -19.09 -0.73
CA GLN A 45 9.97 -18.04 -0.07
C GLN A 45 9.02 -17.21 0.78
N THR A 46 9.12 -17.40 2.08
CA THR A 46 8.50 -16.51 3.06
C THR A 46 9.25 -15.19 3.04
N THR A 47 8.76 -14.21 2.29
CA THR A 47 9.28 -12.84 2.35
C THR A 47 8.69 -12.17 3.58
N ILE A 48 9.49 -12.00 4.63
CA ILE A 48 9.11 -11.19 5.78
C ILE A 48 9.43 -9.73 5.45
N ILE A 49 8.43 -8.98 5.01
CA ILE A 49 8.56 -7.54 4.87
C ILE A 49 8.45 -6.92 6.26
N THR A 50 9.57 -6.38 6.78
CA THR A 50 9.57 -5.57 8.00
C THR A 50 9.80 -4.13 7.60
N SER A 51 8.77 -3.28 7.72
CA SER A 51 8.95 -1.84 7.57
C SER A 51 9.16 -1.19 8.94
N SER A 52 9.94 -0.11 8.97
CA SER A 52 10.09 0.77 10.12
C SER A 52 9.79 2.19 9.70
N ILE A 53 8.73 2.78 10.26
CA ILE A 53 8.37 4.18 9.98
C ILE A 53 9.04 5.04 11.06
N SER A 54 9.95 5.92 10.66
CA SER A 54 10.54 6.94 11.53
C SER A 54 9.95 8.31 11.20
N HIS A 55 9.32 8.95 12.17
CA HIS A 55 8.78 10.30 12.01
C HIS A 55 9.92 11.32 12.20
N LEU A 56 10.32 11.98 11.10
CA LEU A 56 11.19 13.16 11.13
C LEU A 56 10.34 14.37 10.71
N SER A 57 10.26 15.36 11.59
CA SER A 57 9.27 16.44 11.60
C SER A 57 9.29 17.39 10.39
N ASN A 58 10.08 17.13 9.34
CA ASN A 58 10.13 17.97 8.14
C ASN A 58 10.40 17.20 6.82
N MET A 59 10.26 15.87 6.80
CA MET A 59 10.26 15.09 5.55
C MET A 59 9.19 14.01 5.60
N VAL A 60 8.19 14.06 4.71
CA VAL A 60 7.18 13.00 4.59
C VAL A 60 7.69 11.87 3.70
N ALA A 61 8.78 11.26 4.15
CA ALA A 61 9.40 10.12 3.51
C ALA A 61 9.42 8.94 4.48
N SER A 62 8.98 7.77 4.03
CA SER A 62 9.12 6.51 4.76
C SER A 62 10.17 5.66 4.07
N SER A 63 11.14 5.18 4.82
CA SER A 63 12.15 4.25 4.30
C SER A 63 11.67 2.82 4.46
N ILE A 64 11.67 2.06 3.36
CA ILE A 64 11.42 0.62 3.35
C ILE A 64 12.73 -0.10 3.11
N PHE A 65 12.95 -1.13 3.93
CA PHE A 65 14.01 -2.11 3.76
C PHE A 65 13.37 -3.48 3.68
N MET A 66 13.67 -4.25 2.64
CA MET A 66 13.28 -5.65 2.57
C MET A 66 14.39 -6.51 3.14
N ARG A 67 14.03 -7.56 3.89
CA ARG A 67 14.98 -8.57 4.35
C ARG A 67 14.63 -9.95 3.82
N ASN A 68 15.63 -10.69 3.37
CA ASN A 68 15.45 -12.10 3.04
C ASN A 68 15.55 -12.97 4.31
N THR A 69 15.30 -14.27 4.17
CA THR A 69 15.39 -15.23 5.27
C THR A 69 16.81 -15.43 5.80
N ALA A 70 17.84 -15.06 5.04
CA ALA A 70 19.23 -15.08 5.47
C ALA A 70 19.64 -13.82 6.27
N GLY A 71 18.77 -12.80 6.33
CA GLY A 71 19.01 -11.54 7.03
C GLY A 71 19.63 -10.44 6.18
N ASP A 72 19.91 -10.69 4.90
CA ASP A 72 20.38 -9.67 3.97
C ASP A 72 19.31 -8.60 3.79
N THR A 73 19.74 -7.35 3.64
CA THR A 73 18.83 -6.20 3.54
C THR A 73 18.94 -5.56 2.16
N SER A 74 17.82 -5.15 1.57
CA SER A 74 17.81 -4.38 0.31
C SER A 74 18.45 -3.01 0.50
N SER A 75 18.80 -2.36 -0.61
CA SER A 75 18.97 -0.91 -0.63
C SER A 75 17.72 -0.21 -0.09
N GLU A 76 17.91 0.99 0.44
CA GLU A 76 16.82 1.82 0.95
C GLU A 76 15.85 2.17 -0.19
N MET A 77 14.56 1.88 0.04
CA MET A 77 13.48 2.37 -0.81
C MET A 77 12.80 3.54 -0.09
N ILE A 78 12.92 4.73 -0.66
CA ILE A 78 12.25 5.93 -0.13
C ILE A 78 10.85 6.03 -0.72
N LEU A 79 9.83 5.87 0.12
CA LEU A 79 8.46 6.23 -0.21
C LEU A 79 8.24 7.70 0.13
N GLN A 80 7.85 8.49 -0.86
CA GLN A 80 7.44 9.87 -0.64
C GLN A 80 5.92 9.96 -0.62
N LYS A 81 5.39 10.86 0.21
CA LYS A 81 3.97 11.21 0.20
C LYS A 81 3.61 11.75 -1.19
N TYR A 82 2.87 10.97 -1.97
CA TYR A 82 2.38 11.36 -3.28
C TYR A 82 0.87 11.54 -3.22
N TYR A 83 0.40 12.77 -3.41
CA TYR A 83 -1.03 13.12 -3.47
C TYR A 83 -1.33 13.91 -4.74
N PRO A 84 -1.53 13.24 -5.89
CA PRO A 84 -2.02 13.93 -7.07
C PRO A 84 -3.50 14.35 -6.90
N SER A 85 -4.19 13.79 -5.91
CA SER A 85 -5.59 14.03 -5.53
C SER A 85 -5.81 13.55 -4.08
N GLN A 86 -6.92 13.95 -3.44
CA GLN A 86 -7.23 13.49 -2.09
C GLN A 86 -7.83 12.08 -2.13
N PRO A 87 -7.13 11.06 -1.60
CA PRO A 87 -7.69 9.72 -1.54
C PRO A 87 -8.91 9.71 -0.62
N GLN A 88 -9.93 8.97 -1.00
CA GLN A 88 -11.12 8.77 -0.16
C GLN A 88 -11.20 7.31 0.25
N THR A 89 -11.27 7.04 1.55
CA THR A 89 -11.41 5.70 2.09
C THR A 89 -12.77 5.57 2.75
N TYR A 90 -13.57 4.61 2.32
CA TYR A 90 -14.89 4.33 2.84
C TYR A 90 -14.85 2.98 3.56
N VAL A 91 -15.46 2.90 4.74
CA VAL A 91 -15.42 1.68 5.58
C VAL A 91 -16.81 1.33 6.09
N SER A 92 -17.11 0.03 6.15
CA SER A 92 -18.28 -0.53 6.83
C SER A 92 -18.11 -2.00 7.15
N LYS A 93 -19.23 -2.68 7.43
CA LYS A 93 -19.33 -4.12 7.63
C LYS A 93 -20.04 -4.77 6.44
N LEU A 94 -19.44 -5.83 5.89
CA LEU A 94 -20.01 -6.65 4.83
C LEU A 94 -20.73 -7.86 5.44
N ASN A 95 -21.91 -8.13 4.89
CA ASN A 95 -22.64 -9.37 5.11
C ASN A 95 -23.01 -9.97 3.74
N TRP A 96 -22.76 -11.26 3.56
CA TRP A 96 -23.07 -12.02 2.35
C TRP A 96 -23.24 -13.49 2.72
N TYR A 97 -24.51 -13.89 2.91
CA TYR A 97 -24.87 -15.24 3.37
C TYR A 97 -24.02 -15.68 4.56
N ASP A 98 -23.53 -16.92 4.55
CA ASP A 98 -22.56 -17.47 5.50
C ASP A 98 -21.10 -17.23 5.09
N TYR A 99 -20.86 -16.69 3.89
CA TYR A 99 -19.52 -16.42 3.39
C TYR A 99 -18.91 -15.16 4.03
N ALA A 100 -19.71 -14.13 4.30
CA ALA A 100 -19.33 -12.96 5.09
C ALA A 100 -20.40 -12.65 6.13
N VAL A 101 -20.02 -12.65 7.40
CA VAL A 101 -20.89 -12.29 8.53
C VAL A 101 -20.15 -11.25 9.36
N ASN A 102 -20.61 -9.99 9.27
CA ASN A 102 -20.05 -8.83 9.98
C ASN A 102 -18.54 -8.59 9.72
N GLU A 103 -18.09 -8.84 8.49
CA GLU A 103 -16.69 -8.70 8.10
C GLU A 103 -16.33 -7.26 7.75
N LEU A 104 -15.08 -6.86 7.96
CA LEU A 104 -14.63 -5.52 7.58
C LEU A 104 -14.63 -5.37 6.06
N PHE A 105 -15.17 -4.25 5.57
CA PHE A 105 -15.15 -3.90 4.15
C PHE A 105 -14.66 -2.47 3.97
N ILE A 106 -13.65 -2.33 3.12
CA ILE A 106 -12.96 -1.08 2.84
C ILE A 106 -12.98 -0.86 1.34
N ILE A 107 -13.39 0.32 0.92
CA ILE A 107 -13.24 0.78 -0.46
C ILE A 107 -12.35 2.02 -0.45
N VAL A 108 -11.34 2.04 -1.31
CA VAL A 108 -10.43 3.17 -1.47
C VAL A 108 -10.57 3.71 -2.88
N PHE A 109 -10.70 5.03 -2.97
CA PHE A 109 -10.59 5.79 -4.19
C PHE A 109 -9.29 6.58 -4.15
N PRO A 110 -8.17 6.03 -4.69
CA PRO A 110 -6.86 6.66 -4.59
C PRO A 110 -6.85 8.07 -5.19
N SER A 111 -7.67 8.28 -6.22
CA SER A 111 -7.79 9.56 -6.91
C SER A 111 -9.13 10.28 -6.70
N GLY A 112 -9.91 9.84 -5.70
CA GLY A 112 -11.30 10.28 -5.52
C GLY A 112 -12.27 9.68 -6.54
N LEU A 113 -13.49 10.23 -6.56
CA LEU A 113 -14.59 9.75 -7.39
C LEU A 113 -14.51 10.32 -8.81
N GLY A 114 -14.68 9.48 -9.83
CA GLY A 114 -14.67 9.91 -11.23
C GLY A 114 -14.59 8.76 -12.22
N GLU A 115 -14.99 9.01 -13.47
CA GLU A 115 -14.94 8.02 -14.55
C GLU A 115 -13.50 7.58 -14.82
N ASP A 116 -13.30 6.28 -15.07
CA ASP A 116 -12.00 5.66 -15.38
C ASP A 116 -10.92 5.81 -14.29
N LEU A 117 -11.26 6.43 -13.16
CA LEU A 117 -10.36 6.55 -12.02
C LEU A 117 -10.24 5.20 -11.30
N PRO A 118 -9.06 4.90 -10.74
CA PRO A 118 -8.85 3.65 -10.02
C PRO A 118 -9.73 3.57 -8.78
N VAL A 119 -10.12 2.36 -8.43
CA VAL A 119 -10.79 2.00 -7.18
C VAL A 119 -10.24 0.67 -6.68
N THR A 120 -10.08 0.54 -5.37
CA THR A 120 -9.74 -0.74 -4.74
C THR A 120 -10.73 -1.09 -3.66
N ALA A 121 -10.98 -2.38 -3.49
CA ALA A 121 -11.85 -2.93 -2.45
C ALA A 121 -11.11 -4.02 -1.70
N HIS A 122 -11.25 -4.00 -0.38
CA HIS A 122 -10.56 -4.91 0.53
C HIS A 122 -11.55 -5.44 1.56
N TRP A 123 -11.60 -6.75 1.70
CA TRP A 123 -12.41 -7.40 2.73
C TRP A 123 -11.82 -8.74 3.14
N GLN A 124 -12.43 -9.33 4.15
CA GLN A 124 -12.16 -10.67 4.59
C GLN A 124 -13.45 -11.48 4.51
N TRP A 125 -13.39 -12.72 4.06
CA TRP A 125 -14.50 -13.66 4.17
C TRP A 125 -14.54 -14.27 5.57
N THR A 126 -15.72 -14.51 6.10
CA THR A 126 -15.88 -15.44 7.23
C THR A 126 -15.43 -16.83 6.82
N LYS A 127 -15.88 -17.27 5.64
CA LYS A 127 -15.51 -18.51 4.99
C LYS A 127 -15.62 -18.34 3.47
N ASN A 128 -14.61 -18.75 2.71
CA ASN A 128 -14.70 -18.71 1.25
C ASN A 128 -15.37 -19.97 0.66
N LEU A 129 -15.57 -20.01 -0.66
CA LEU A 129 -16.17 -21.15 -1.37
C LEU A 129 -15.42 -22.48 -1.14
N SER A 130 -14.09 -22.42 -0.95
CA SER A 130 -13.25 -23.60 -0.65
C SER A 130 -13.30 -24.01 0.83
N GLY A 131 -14.02 -23.26 1.66
CA GLY A 131 -14.16 -23.49 3.09
C GLY A 131 -13.05 -22.92 3.96
N GLU A 132 -12.11 -22.18 3.39
CA GLU A 132 -11.05 -21.50 4.14
C GLU A 132 -11.65 -20.32 4.93
N GLN A 133 -11.33 -20.27 6.22
CA GLN A 133 -11.78 -19.21 7.12
C GLN A 133 -10.91 -17.97 7.00
N LYS A 134 -11.52 -16.79 7.21
CA LYS A 134 -10.80 -15.51 7.27
C LYS A 134 -9.91 -15.24 6.05
N ALA A 135 -10.33 -15.74 4.89
CA ALA A 135 -9.63 -15.52 3.64
C ALA A 135 -9.75 -14.05 3.22
N ASN A 136 -8.61 -13.36 3.10
CA ASN A 136 -8.56 -11.99 2.62
C ASN A 136 -8.88 -11.92 1.12
N ARG A 137 -9.47 -10.80 0.72
CA ARG A 137 -9.73 -10.45 -0.67
C ARG A 137 -9.40 -9.00 -0.91
N ASP A 138 -8.76 -8.80 -2.05
CA ASP A 138 -8.35 -7.52 -2.58
C ASP A 138 -8.75 -7.48 -4.05
N LEU A 139 -9.36 -6.38 -4.46
CA LEU A 139 -9.82 -6.16 -5.81
C LEU A 139 -9.41 -4.75 -6.23
N SER A 140 -8.93 -4.62 -7.45
CA SER A 140 -8.60 -3.35 -8.08
C SER A 140 -9.24 -3.29 -9.44
N ASP A 141 -9.90 -2.17 -9.72
CA ASP A 141 -10.59 -1.96 -11.00
C ASP A 141 -10.70 -0.46 -11.28
N LYS A 142 -11.44 -0.09 -12.32
CA LYS A 142 -11.82 1.28 -12.65
C LYS A 142 -13.27 1.54 -12.28
N GLN A 143 -13.54 2.81 -12.00
CA GLN A 143 -14.89 3.30 -11.80
C GLN A 143 -15.59 3.45 -13.17
N HIS A 144 -16.76 2.85 -13.31
CA HIS A 144 -17.63 2.97 -14.48
C HIS A 144 -18.91 3.73 -14.15
N LYS A 145 -18.99 4.98 -14.56
CA LYS A 145 -20.05 5.94 -14.28
C LYS A 145 -21.33 5.58 -15.02
N ASN A 146 -22.44 5.83 -14.36
CA ASN A 146 -23.75 5.71 -14.97
C ASN A 146 -24.13 7.05 -15.65
N ASN A 147 -24.38 7.02 -16.96
CA ASN A 147 -24.81 8.19 -17.73
C ASN A 147 -26.14 8.79 -17.26
N GLN A 148 -26.99 8.01 -16.60
CA GLN A 148 -28.30 8.43 -16.09
C GLN A 148 -28.21 9.03 -14.68
N ASN A 149 -27.16 8.70 -13.91
CA ASN A 149 -26.95 9.23 -12.57
C ASN A 149 -25.46 9.46 -12.33
N PRO A 150 -24.99 10.73 -12.39
CA PRO A 150 -23.55 11.04 -12.36
C PRO A 150 -22.86 10.73 -11.03
N THR A 151 -23.61 10.46 -9.95
CA THR A 151 -23.04 10.03 -8.65
C THR A 151 -23.04 8.51 -8.46
N SER A 152 -23.50 7.76 -9.47
CA SER A 152 -23.50 6.31 -9.47
C SER A 152 -22.44 5.76 -10.41
N PHE A 153 -21.77 4.71 -9.95
CA PHE A 153 -20.75 3.99 -10.70
C PHE A 153 -20.71 2.53 -10.24
N HIS A 154 -19.95 1.69 -10.93
CA HIS A 154 -19.72 0.31 -10.52
C HIS A 154 -18.29 -0.12 -10.80
N PHE A 155 -17.90 -1.23 -10.19
CA PHE A 155 -16.65 -1.95 -10.40
C PHE A 155 -16.84 -3.45 -10.08
N GLY A 156 -15.94 -4.33 -10.54
CA GLY A 156 -16.05 -5.77 -10.28
C GLY A 156 -14.84 -6.60 -10.70
N ASP A 157 -14.87 -7.91 -10.42
CA ASP A 157 -13.80 -8.87 -10.74
C ASP A 157 -14.23 -9.97 -11.73
N GLY A 158 -15.36 -9.76 -12.40
CA GLY A 158 -15.96 -10.75 -13.30
C GLY A 158 -16.85 -11.78 -12.61
N TYR A 159 -16.85 -11.88 -11.27
CA TYR A 159 -17.86 -12.65 -10.53
C TYR A 159 -18.79 -11.72 -9.75
N TYR A 160 -18.24 -10.85 -8.90
CA TYR A 160 -19.02 -9.88 -8.16
C TYR A 160 -19.03 -8.53 -8.86
N THR A 161 -20.18 -7.85 -8.82
CA THR A 161 -20.32 -6.45 -9.22
C THR A 161 -20.77 -5.62 -8.03
N PHE A 162 -20.04 -4.55 -7.74
CA PHE A 162 -20.36 -3.59 -6.68
C PHE A 162 -20.96 -2.35 -7.29
N ASN A 163 -22.28 -2.19 -7.13
CA ASN A 163 -22.99 -1.00 -7.59
C ASN A 163 -22.93 0.06 -6.50
N CYS A 164 -22.40 1.22 -6.85
CA CYS A 164 -22.08 2.28 -5.90
C CYS A 164 -22.91 3.53 -6.19
N LYS A 165 -23.32 4.22 -5.14
CA LYS A 165 -23.89 5.57 -5.21
C LYS A 165 -23.23 6.42 -4.13
N ALA A 166 -22.46 7.42 -4.57
CA ALA A 166 -21.86 8.39 -3.69
C ALA A 166 -22.87 9.45 -3.27
N ASP A 167 -22.76 9.86 -2.00
CA ASP A 167 -23.42 11.01 -1.43
C ASP A 167 -22.36 11.91 -0.81
N ASP A 168 -21.90 12.87 -1.61
CA ASP A 168 -20.84 13.82 -1.21
C ASP A 168 -21.28 14.74 -0.06
N LYS A 169 -22.58 14.94 0.14
CA LYS A 169 -23.12 15.78 1.22
C LYS A 169 -23.00 15.06 2.55
N ASN A 170 -23.42 13.80 2.59
CA ASN A 170 -23.40 13.00 3.82
C ASN A 170 -22.07 12.24 4.00
N LYS A 171 -21.15 12.34 3.04
CA LYS A 171 -19.86 11.63 3.04
C LYS A 171 -20.05 10.11 3.17
N THR A 172 -21.04 9.60 2.45
CA THR A 172 -21.37 8.17 2.45
C THR A 172 -21.29 7.57 1.06
N LEU A 173 -20.99 6.27 1.02
CA LEU A 173 -21.04 5.47 -0.19
C LEU A 173 -22.02 4.31 0.02
N ALA A 174 -23.13 4.33 -0.70
CA ALA A 174 -24.07 3.22 -0.73
C ALA A 174 -23.56 2.16 -1.71
N VAL A 175 -23.42 0.92 -1.26
CA VAL A 175 -22.89 -0.19 -2.06
C VAL A 175 -23.84 -1.38 -2.04
N THR A 176 -24.18 -1.90 -3.22
CA THR A 176 -24.92 -3.15 -3.38
C THR A 176 -24.06 -4.13 -4.17
N MET A 177 -23.74 -5.27 -3.55
CA MET A 177 -23.01 -6.36 -4.20
C MET A 177 -23.99 -7.29 -4.92
N LYS A 178 -23.63 -7.71 -6.14
CA LYS A 178 -24.38 -8.69 -6.94
C LYS A 178 -23.48 -9.83 -7.41
N ASN A 179 -24.03 -11.04 -7.48
CA ASN A 179 -23.40 -12.19 -8.15
C ASN A 179 -23.96 -12.37 -9.57
N PRO A 180 -23.42 -13.31 -10.39
CA PRO A 180 -23.90 -13.54 -11.75
C PRO A 180 -25.33 -14.09 -11.81
N SER A 181 -25.80 -14.74 -10.73
CA SER A 181 -27.16 -15.24 -10.60
C SER A 181 -28.19 -14.13 -10.33
N GLY A 182 -27.73 -12.90 -10.11
CA GLY A 182 -28.58 -11.73 -9.83
C GLY A 182 -28.92 -11.56 -8.35
N ASP A 183 -28.42 -12.43 -7.48
CA ASP A 183 -28.61 -12.27 -6.04
C ASP A 183 -27.91 -11.00 -5.58
N SER A 184 -28.58 -10.28 -4.69
CA SER A 184 -28.03 -9.10 -4.04
C SER A 184 -28.30 -9.16 -2.54
N PHE A 185 -27.29 -8.80 -1.77
CA PHE A 185 -27.48 -8.48 -0.36
C PHE A 185 -27.76 -6.99 -0.26
N GLY A 186 -28.58 -6.61 0.73
CA GLY A 186 -29.05 -5.23 0.89
C GLY A 186 -27.93 -4.19 0.84
N THR A 187 -28.31 -2.93 0.62
CA THR A 187 -27.35 -1.84 0.48
C THR A 187 -26.56 -1.63 1.77
N VAL A 188 -25.24 -1.73 1.65
CA VAL A 188 -24.29 -1.39 2.71
C VAL A 188 -23.95 0.09 2.59
N MET A 189 -24.10 0.84 3.68
CA MET A 189 -23.68 2.23 3.74
C MET A 189 -22.27 2.29 4.32
N LEU A 190 -21.31 2.75 3.53
CA LEU A 190 -19.95 3.00 3.98
C LEU A 190 -19.77 4.48 4.31
N GLN A 191 -18.98 4.74 5.34
CA GLN A 191 -18.68 6.09 5.82
C GLN A 191 -17.29 6.49 5.37
N LEU A 192 -17.16 7.70 4.81
CA LEU A 192 -15.86 8.29 4.50
C LEU A 192 -15.06 8.42 5.79
N GLN A 193 -13.87 7.84 5.80
CA GLN A 193 -12.87 8.07 6.82
C GLN A 193 -12.21 9.41 6.49
N SER A 194 -12.53 10.45 7.26
CA SER A 194 -11.83 11.70 7.17
C SER A 194 -10.43 11.55 7.77
N ASN A 195 -9.40 11.94 7.02
CA ASN A 195 -8.13 12.31 7.63
C ASN A 195 -8.31 13.70 8.26
N GLN A 196 -9.03 13.79 9.37
CA GLN A 196 -9.01 15.02 10.17
C GLN A 196 -7.69 15.07 10.94
N ASP A 197 -6.86 16.02 10.52
CA ASP A 197 -5.73 16.64 11.23
C ASP A 197 -4.73 15.72 11.96
N MET A 198 -3.57 15.52 11.31
CA MET A 198 -2.27 15.41 11.99
C MET A 198 -1.31 16.44 11.41
#